data_AF-A0A2V8IKV7-F1
#
_entry.id   AF-A0A2V8IKV7-F1
#
_cell.length_a   1.000
_cell.length_b   1.000
_cell.length_c   1.000
_cell.angle_alpha   90.00
_cell.angle_beta   90.00
_cell.angle_gamma   90.00
#
_symmetry.space_group_name_H-M   'P 1'
#
loop_
_entity.id
_entity.type
_entity.pdbx_description
1 polymer ?
#
loop_
_entity_poly.entity_id
_entity_poly.type
_entity_poly.pdbx_seq_one_letter_code
_entity_poly.pdbx_strand_id
1 'polypeptide(L)'
;MLKPGSITMVATDGHRLAHVEKAEAMEDVREEIKVIVPRKAMAELIRIISEAADAESVGLSRDDNHLFFNMGKRLLISRMLTGQFPNYEAVLPRNNECIVTVNREEIAAAIKR
;
A
#
# COMPACT_ATOMS: atom_id res chain seq x y z
N MET A 1 -5.95 3.36 1.21
CA MET A 1 -7.18 3.75 1.91
C MET A 1 -6.85 3.77 3.39
N LEU A 2 -7.21 4.85 4.08
CA LEU A 2 -7.02 4.96 5.53
C LEU A 2 -8.39 5.08 6.19
N LYS A 3 -8.60 4.31 7.26
CA LYS A 3 -9.78 4.32 8.13
C LYS A 3 -9.29 4.48 9.57
N PRO A 4 -10.16 4.90 10.52
CA PRO A 4 -9.76 5.07 11.92
C PRO A 4 -9.07 3.86 12.57
N GLY A 5 -9.38 2.63 12.12
CA GLY A 5 -8.83 1.39 12.67
C GLY A 5 -8.06 0.51 11.69
N SER A 6 -7.88 0.93 10.43
CA SER A 6 -7.14 0.13 9.46
C SER A 6 -6.53 0.93 8.31
N ILE A 7 -5.46 0.37 7.76
CA ILE A 7 -4.83 0.81 6.54
C ILE A 7 -4.99 -0.29 5.50
N THR A 8 -5.49 0.08 4.32
CA THR A 8 -5.55 -0.82 3.17
C THR A 8 -4.70 -0.26 2.03
N MET A 9 -3.78 -1.06 1.51
CA MET A 9 -2.96 -0.76 0.36
C MET A 9 -3.30 -1.71 -0.78
N VAL A 10 -3.54 -1.15 -1.96
CA VAL A 10 -3.92 -1.92 -3.15
C VAL A 10 -3.09 -1.46 -4.34
N ALA A 11 -2.56 -2.41 -5.11
CA ALA A 11 -1.86 -2.18 -6.35
C ALA A 11 -2.30 -3.18 -7.41
N THR A 12 -2.52 -2.73 -8.64
CA THR A 12 -2.87 -3.60 -9.77
C THR A 12 -2.30 -3.06 -11.07
N ASP A 13 -2.02 -3.96 -12.01
CA ASP A 13 -1.64 -3.67 -13.40
C ASP A 13 -2.75 -4.09 -14.40
N GLY A 14 -3.94 -4.45 -13.90
CA GLY A 14 -5.06 -4.96 -14.69
C GLY A 14 -5.03 -6.48 -14.92
N HIS A 15 -3.88 -7.14 -14.77
CA HIS A 15 -3.75 -8.59 -14.90
C HIS A 15 -3.67 -9.29 -13.53
N ARG A 16 -3.07 -8.63 -12.54
CA ARG A 16 -2.95 -9.12 -11.17
C ARG A 16 -3.19 -8.00 -10.18
N LEU A 17 -3.46 -8.39 -8.93
CA LEU A 17 -3.75 -7.48 -7.85
C LEU A 17 -3.03 -7.91 -6.57
N ALA A 18 -2.39 -6.95 -5.92
CA ALA A 18 -1.85 -7.09 -4.57
C ALA A 18 -2.71 -6.25 -3.61
N HIS A 19 -3.19 -6.89 -2.54
CA HIS A 19 -4.00 -6.28 -1.50
C HIS A 19 -3.39 -6.59 -0.14
N VAL A 20 -3.13 -5.56 0.64
CA VAL A 20 -2.67 -5.68 2.03
C VAL A 20 -3.58 -4.83 2.90
N GLU A 21 -4.12 -5.44 3.94
CA GLU A 21 -4.85 -4.74 4.99
C GLU A 21 -4.16 -4.98 6.32
N LYS A 22 -3.95 -3.91 7.08
CA LYS A 22 -3.39 -3.95 8.41
C LYS A 22 -4.34 -3.22 9.36
N ALA A 23 -4.76 -3.91 10.42
CA ALA A 23 -5.44 -3.26 11.54
C ALA A 23 -4.42 -2.40 12.29
N GLU A 24 -4.64 -1.11 12.30
CA GLU A 24 -3.77 -0.11 12.92
C GLU A 24 -4.67 1.07 13.29
N ALA A 25 -4.71 1.41 14.59
CA ALA A 25 -5.49 2.55 15.04
C ALA A 25 -4.78 3.85 14.63
N MET A 26 -5.47 4.66 13.83
CA MET A 26 -4.98 5.97 13.42
C MET A 26 -5.84 7.03 14.08
N GLU A 27 -5.40 7.51 15.25
CA GLU A 27 -6.15 8.48 16.07
C GLU A 27 -6.50 9.76 15.30
N ASP A 28 -5.64 10.17 14.38
CA ASP A 28 -5.83 11.38 13.56
C ASP A 28 -6.76 11.17 12.34
N VAL A 29 -7.10 9.93 11.99
CA VAL A 29 -7.97 9.61 10.85
C VAL A 29 -9.41 9.44 11.35
N ARG A 30 -10.22 10.48 11.15
CA ARG A 30 -11.65 10.47 11.56
C ARG A 30 -12.59 9.95 10.48
N GLU A 31 -12.20 10.08 9.22
CA GLU A 31 -13.01 9.71 8.05
C GLU A 31 -12.20 8.84 7.10
N GLU A 32 -12.89 8.14 6.20
CA GLU A 32 -12.24 7.31 5.19
C GLU A 32 -11.51 8.17 4.14
N ILE A 33 -10.20 7.95 4.02
CA ILE A 33 -9.35 8.67 3.07
C ILE A 33 -8.91 7.73 1.95
N LYS A 34 -9.27 8.07 0.70
CA LYS A 34 -8.78 7.41 -0.51
C LYS A 34 -7.81 8.32 -1.24
N VAL A 35 -6.61 7.82 -1.50
CA VAL A 35 -5.55 8.52 -2.24
C VAL A 35 -4.88 7.56 -3.20
N ILE A 36 -4.48 8.05 -4.37
CA ILE A 36 -3.71 7.30 -5.36
C ILE A 36 -2.30 7.88 -5.40
N VAL A 37 -1.32 7.05 -5.02
CA VAL A 37 0.09 7.47 -4.92
C VAL A 37 0.84 7.04 -6.19
N PRO A 38 1.64 7.92 -6.81
CA PRO A 38 2.50 7.54 -7.93
C PRO A 38 3.49 6.42 -7.57
N ARG A 39 3.68 5.45 -8.47
CA ARG A 39 4.66 4.35 -8.29
C ARG A 39 6.06 4.86 -7.95
N LYS A 40 6.51 5.93 -8.61
CA LYS A 40 7.83 6.53 -8.36
C LYS A 40 7.98 7.04 -6.92
N ALA A 41 6.94 7.66 -6.38
CA ALA A 41 6.97 8.16 -5.00
C ALA A 41 7.02 7.02 -3.98
N MET A 42 6.28 5.93 -4.22
CA MET A 42 6.36 4.74 -3.38
C MET A 42 7.74 4.09 -3.43
N ALA A 43 8.37 4.03 -4.61
CA ALA A 43 9.73 3.50 -4.75
C ALA A 43 10.76 4.35 -3.98
N GLU A 44 10.68 5.68 -4.08
CA GLU A 44 11.54 6.57 -3.30
C GLU A 44 11.28 6.45 -1.80
N LEU A 45 10.03 6.33 -1.37
CA LEU A 45 9.68 6.13 0.03
C LEU A 45 10.35 4.87 0.60
N ILE A 46 10.24 3.73 -0.11
CA ILE A 46 10.88 2.48 0.30
C ILE A 46 12.40 2.64 0.39
N ARG A 47 13.01 3.29 -0.61
CA ARG A 47 14.45 3.54 -0.63
C ARG A 47 14.89 4.38 0.58
N ILE A 48 14.20 5.49 0.86
CA ILE A 48 14.50 6.39 1.98
C ILE A 48 14.37 5.67 3.33
N ILE A 49 13.31 4.85 3.51
CA ILE A 49 13.09 4.07 4.73
C ILE A 49 14.21 3.03 4.90
N SER A 50 14.60 2.35 3.82
CA SER A 50 15.63 1.31 3.86
C SER A 50 17.02 1.87 4.19
N GLU A 51 17.30 3.11 3.79
CA GLU A 51 18.54 3.82 4.10
C GLU A 51 18.53 4.47 5.50
N ALA A 52 17.35 4.68 6.09
CA ALA A 52 17.20 5.30 7.39
C ALA A 52 17.20 4.22 8.48
N ALA A 53 18.38 3.93 9.03
CA ALA A 53 18.54 2.99 10.15
C ALA A 53 17.71 3.37 11.40
N ASP A 54 17.35 4.66 11.54
CA ASP A 54 16.74 5.23 12.74
C ASP A 54 15.25 5.64 12.57
N ALA A 55 14.63 5.39 11.41
CA ALA A 55 13.23 5.79 11.20
C ALA A 55 12.26 4.74 11.78
N GLU A 56 11.93 4.87 13.07
CA GLU A 56 10.96 4.00 13.74
C GLU A 56 9.53 4.14 13.19
N SER A 57 9.19 5.32 12.63
CA SER A 57 7.87 5.60 12.07
C SER A 57 7.92 6.60 10.90
N VAL A 58 6.87 6.55 10.07
CA VAL A 58 6.66 7.46 8.95
C VAL A 58 5.39 8.28 9.23
N GLY A 59 5.55 9.59 9.45
CA GLY A 59 4.43 10.50 9.53
C GLY A 59 3.81 10.72 8.15
N LEU A 60 2.48 10.67 8.06
CA LEU A 60 1.74 10.90 6.82
C LEU A 60 0.81 12.10 7.00
N SER A 61 0.93 13.10 6.14
CA SER A 61 -0.04 14.19 6.02
C SER A 61 -0.36 14.48 4.56
N ARG A 62 -1.44 15.24 4.33
CA ARG A 62 -1.89 15.58 2.98
C ARG A 62 -2.42 17.00 2.91
N ASP A 63 -2.37 17.57 1.72
CA ASP A 63 -3.21 18.69 1.30
C ASP A 63 -4.15 18.23 0.16
N ASP A 64 -4.74 19.17 -0.57
CA ASP A 64 -5.67 18.87 -1.67
C ASP A 64 -5.02 18.10 -2.84
N ASN A 65 -3.71 18.24 -3.05
CA ASN A 65 -3.00 17.73 -4.23
C ASN A 65 -1.72 16.95 -3.91
N HIS A 66 -1.25 16.96 -2.67
CA HIS A 66 0.03 16.39 -2.25
C HIS A 66 -0.11 15.49 -1.03
N LEU A 67 0.80 14.51 -0.97
CA LEU A 67 1.12 13.72 0.20
C LEU A 67 2.50 14.11 0.70
N PHE A 68 2.62 14.15 2.02
CA PHE A 68 3.84 14.48 2.73
C PHE A 68 4.17 13.28 3.62
N PHE A 69 5.37 12.72 3.42
CA PHE A 69 5.90 11.62 4.22
C PHE A 69 7.08 12.15 5.03
N ASN A 70 6.90 12.25 6.35
CA ASN A 70 7.92 12.73 7.28
C ASN A 70 8.63 11.53 7.93
N MET A 71 9.95 11.49 7.82
CA MET A 71 10.83 10.43 8.31
C MET A 71 12.01 11.07 9.05
N GLY A 72 11.79 11.47 10.30
CA GLY A 72 12.79 12.16 11.11
C GLY A 72 13.21 13.51 10.51
N LYS A 73 14.39 13.56 9.89
CA LYS A 73 14.94 14.78 9.24
C LYS A 73 14.63 14.86 7.75
N ARG A 74 13.94 13.87 7.18
CA ARG A 74 13.64 13.77 5.74
C ARG A 74 12.16 14.01 5.50
N LEU A 75 11.84 14.83 4.51
CA LEU A 75 10.48 15.06 4.03
C LEU A 75 10.41 14.67 2.54
N LEU A 76 9.59 13.67 2.24
CA LEU A 76 9.25 13.30 0.86
C LEU A 76 7.89 13.90 0.51
N ILE A 77 7.83 14.68 -0.56
CA ILE A 77 6.59 15.29 -1.06
C ILE A 77 6.23 14.63 -2.39
N SER A 78 4.98 14.19 -2.53
CA SER A 78 4.48 13.58 -3.77
C SER A 78 3.14 14.17 -4.16
N ARG A 79 3.00 14.54 -5.44
CA ARG A 79 1.69 14.88 -5.98
C ARG A 79 0.81 13.64 -6.09
N MET A 80 -0.42 13.73 -5.59
CA MET A 80 -1.43 12.70 -5.73
C MET A 80 -1.85 12.55 -7.20
N LEU A 81 -2.14 11.31 -7.61
CA LEU A 81 -2.78 11.09 -8.90
C LEU A 81 -4.27 11.40 -8.79
N THR A 82 -4.80 12.10 -9.78
CA THR A 82 -6.24 12.34 -9.92
C THR A 82 -6.91 11.16 -10.61
N GLY A 83 -8.18 10.93 -10.27
CA GLY A 83 -8.99 9.86 -10.84
C GLY A 83 -9.48 8.85 -9.81
N GLN A 84 -10.24 7.88 -10.29
CA GLN A 84 -10.80 6.82 -9.47
C GLN A 84 -9.94 5.55 -9.63
N PHE A 85 -9.51 4.98 -8.51
CA PHE A 85 -8.88 3.67 -8.53
C PHE A 85 -9.94 2.62 -8.94
N PRO A 86 -9.59 1.60 -9.76
CA PRO A 86 -10.55 0.60 -10.20
C PRO A 86 -11.29 -0.05 -9.03
N ASN A 87 -12.53 -0.50 -9.27
CA ASN A 87 -13.28 -1.27 -8.28
C ASN A 87 -12.67 -2.67 -8.10
N TYR A 88 -11.63 -2.75 -7.28
CA TYR A 88 -10.89 -3.98 -7.05
C TYR A 88 -11.68 -5.03 -6.27
N GLU A 89 -12.65 -4.61 -5.46
CA GLU A 89 -13.49 -5.52 -4.68
C GLU A 89 -14.34 -6.42 -5.59
N ALA A 90 -14.66 -5.95 -6.80
CA ALA A 90 -15.40 -6.73 -7.79
C ALA A 90 -14.61 -7.90 -8.38
N VAL A 91 -13.27 -7.86 -8.31
CA VAL A 91 -12.40 -8.94 -8.83
C VAL A 91 -11.84 -9.84 -7.74
N LEU A 92 -12.10 -9.55 -6.46
CA LEU A 92 -11.69 -10.42 -5.35
C LEU A 92 -12.55 -11.69 -5.36
N PRO A 93 -11.95 -12.90 -5.49
CA PRO A 93 -12.70 -14.15 -5.45
C PRO A 93 -13.40 -14.30 -4.10
N ARG A 94 -14.73 -14.47 -4.10
CA ARG A 94 -15.53 -14.63 -2.88
C ARG A 94 -15.61 -16.08 -2.40
N ASN A 95 -15.68 -17.00 -3.36
CA ASN A 95 -15.79 -18.44 -3.11
C ASN A 95 -14.71 -19.16 -3.91
N ASN A 96 -13.84 -19.90 -3.21
CA ASN A 96 -12.85 -20.77 -3.83
C ASN A 96 -13.23 -22.22 -3.51
N GLU A 97 -13.71 -22.97 -4.49
CA GLU A 97 -14.09 -24.39 -4.31
C GLU A 97 -12.86 -25.31 -4.22
N CYS A 98 -11.76 -24.91 -4.85
CA CYS A 98 -10.50 -25.64 -4.84
C CYS A 98 -9.48 -24.92 -3.96
N ILE A 99 -9.09 -25.55 -2.85
CA ILE A 99 -8.07 -25.04 -1.94
C ILE A 99 -6.89 -26.01 -1.95
N VAL A 100 -5.68 -25.48 -2.16
CA VAL A 100 -4.45 -26.26 -2.16
C VAL A 100 -3.45 -25.60 -1.21
N THR A 101 -2.92 -26.37 -0.27
CA THR A 101 -1.83 -25.96 0.62
C THR A 101 -0.52 -26.54 0.11
N VAL A 102 0.46 -25.67 -0.15
CA VAL A 102 1.75 -26.03 -0.74
C VAL A 102 2.89 -25.33 -0.03
N ASN A 103 4.09 -25.89 -0.11
CA ASN A 103 5.29 -25.21 0.35
C ASN A 103 5.63 -24.06 -0.62
N ARG A 104 5.77 -22.84 -0.07
CA ARG A 104 6.05 -21.61 -0.82
C ARG A 104 7.36 -21.71 -1.63
N GLU A 105 8.41 -22.27 -1.04
CA GLU A 105 9.74 -22.33 -1.65
C GLU A 105 9.78 -23.35 -2.79
N GLU A 106 9.17 -24.52 -2.58
CA GLU A 106 9.07 -25.56 -3.61
C GLU A 106 8.28 -25.07 -4.84
N ILE A 107 7.12 -24.43 -4.63
CA ILE A 107 6.29 -23.91 -5.74
C ILE A 107 7.01 -22.79 -6.48
N ALA A 108 7.70 -21.90 -5.76
CA ALA A 108 8.46 -20.80 -6.36
C ALA A 108 9.66 -21.32 -7.17
N ALA A 109 10.32 -22.39 -6.70
CA ALA A 109 11.40 -23.03 -7.43
C ALA A 109 10.89 -23.76 -8.69
N ALA A 110 9.73 -24.43 -8.60
CA ALA A 110 9.13 -25.14 -9.73
C ALA A 110 8.72 -24.20 -10.87
N ILE A 111 8.13 -23.03 -10.58
CA ILE A 111 7.71 -22.03 -11.59
C ILE A 111 8.90 -21.37 -12.31
N LYS A 112 10.07 -21.30 -11.65
CA LYS A 112 11.27 -20.66 -12.20
C LYS A 112 12.09 -21.56 -13.13
N ARG A 113 11.85 -22.87 -13.11
CA ARG A 113 12.53 -23.84 -14.00
C ARG A 113 12.03 -23.69 -15.44
#